data_AF-A0A132A9H4-F1
#
_entry.id   AF-A0A132A9H4-F1
#
_cell.length_a   1.000
_cell.length_b   1.000
_cell.length_c   1.000
_cell.angle_alpha   90.00
_cell.angle_beta   90.00
_cell.angle_gamma   90.00
#
_symmetry.space_group_name_H-M   'P 1'
#
loop_
_entity.id
_entity.type
_entity.pdbx_description
1 polymer ?
#
loop_
_entity_poly.entity_id
_entity_poly.type
_entity_poly.pdbx_seq_one_letter_code
_entity_poly.pdbx_strand_id
1 'polypeptide(L)'
;YISLEKIDILKQIALKSGLRSYRFRSIAWSIFLGCIPDDRTERIERIRSLRNKYVALKDSYRQDPRLLELEDKSISNDNPLSQDESSHWNRYFSDDELQTRIRQDVIRAFPDINFFQSSHIQEIMINILFNFARENPQIEYKQGMHEILAPIIFVIHSDHQSYLFSKENGLIDDEIEELMDSNYIEHDSYVLFSQVMERIESWYDNNSLLKTTKKHEFVSMEPFSNDLDFNCYSKIGIKLKMITEQILRRHDEELFIHLRDLKIAPQIFGIRWMRLLFIREFQMQDLLVLWDAIFANDFTLCDFIFTSMLVVIRSLLLPFGYADCLNHLMRYPSVCDVHYVIHLALHFRDPLKYPEPIEHSTLVLPNPKAIKAQMANRFPESLDLNPNNHRSNNKLSRSSPNGNSNGGDSSLQRNSEVTHSFDWIEDKFGRSSKINLNLDVSSKTIIDDLKQQIEKLNHKKEFCAHYMTKHLEILQTFINQFSSNQNFKMESDQRKDFESQLDNALISIAEMKKIRDILRGTLTP
;
A
#
# COMPACT_ATOMS: atom_id res chain seq x y z
N TYR A 1 -24.05 -1.32 15.37
CA TYR A 1 -24.00 -0.04 14.65
C TYR A 1 -23.31 0.95 15.55
N ILE A 2 -22.11 1.40 15.20
CA ILE A 2 -21.51 2.52 15.93
C ILE A 2 -22.36 3.72 15.53
N SER A 3 -23.04 4.32 16.50
CA SER A 3 -23.75 5.58 16.26
C SER A 3 -22.72 6.57 15.71
N LEU A 4 -22.90 7.01 14.46
CA LEU A 4 -22.16 8.12 13.83
C LEU A 4 -22.30 9.45 14.60
N GLU A 5 -22.87 9.42 15.81
CA GLU A 5 -23.25 10.54 16.67
C GLU A 5 -22.07 11.25 17.34
N LYS A 6 -20.86 10.67 17.33
CA LYS A 6 -19.66 11.32 17.87
C LYS A 6 -18.45 11.10 16.98
N ILE A 7 -18.18 12.08 16.14
CA ILE A 7 -17.04 12.08 15.20
C ILE A 7 -15.70 11.99 15.92
N ASP A 8 -15.58 12.60 17.09
CA ASP A 8 -14.36 12.48 17.90
C ASP A 8 -14.07 11.02 18.29
N ILE A 9 -15.11 10.24 18.59
CA ILE A 9 -14.96 8.81 18.87
C ILE A 9 -14.57 8.06 17.60
N LEU A 10 -15.19 8.39 16.45
CA LEU A 10 -14.87 7.78 15.17
C LEU A 10 -13.41 8.07 14.75
N LYS A 11 -12.94 9.30 14.96
CA LYS A 11 -11.54 9.70 14.75
C LYS A 11 -10.60 8.94 15.69
N GLN A 12 -10.94 8.82 16.97
CA GLN A 12 -10.14 8.02 17.91
C GLN A 12 -10.08 6.54 17.53
N ILE A 13 -11.17 5.97 17.00
CA ILE A 13 -11.21 4.59 16.51
C ILE A 13 -10.31 4.43 15.27
N ALA A 14 -10.34 5.40 14.35
CA ALA A 14 -9.47 5.41 13.18
C ALA A 14 -7.98 5.46 13.57
N LEU A 15 -7.63 6.32 14.54
CA LEU A 15 -6.26 6.44 15.06
C LEU A 15 -5.78 5.19 15.82
N LYS A 16 -6.69 4.43 16.43
CA LYS A 16 -6.41 3.12 17.05
C LYS A 16 -6.57 1.96 16.07
N SER A 17 -6.71 2.25 14.78
CA SER A 17 -6.86 1.28 13.69
C SER A 17 -8.06 0.34 13.82
N GLY A 18 -9.07 0.72 14.59
CA GLY A 18 -10.29 -0.05 14.80
C GLY A 18 -11.19 -0.10 13.56
N LEU A 19 -11.00 0.83 12.62
CA LEU A 19 -11.72 0.86 11.34
C LEU A 19 -11.41 -0.35 10.45
N ARG A 20 -10.37 -1.16 10.74
CA ARG A 20 -10.16 -2.47 10.09
C ARG A 20 -11.36 -3.41 10.24
N SER A 21 -12.04 -3.33 11.38
CA SER A 21 -13.20 -4.15 11.72
C SER A 21 -14.55 -3.50 11.39
N TYR A 22 -14.51 -2.25 10.89
CA TYR A 22 -15.70 -1.47 10.61
C TYR A 22 -16.28 -1.81 9.23
N ARG A 23 -17.62 -1.78 9.11
CA ARG A 23 -18.35 -2.21 7.90
C ARG A 23 -18.52 -1.11 6.83
N PHE A 24 -18.35 0.15 7.20
CA PHE A 24 -18.64 1.31 6.33
C PHE A 24 -17.51 2.34 6.40
N ARG A 25 -16.28 1.93 6.06
CA ARG A 25 -15.09 2.80 6.07
C ARG A 25 -15.24 4.02 5.14
N SER A 26 -15.85 3.86 3.97
CA SER A 26 -16.12 4.93 2.99
C SER A 26 -16.93 6.08 3.61
N ILE A 27 -17.94 5.77 4.43
CA ILE A 27 -18.74 6.78 5.14
C ILE A 27 -17.86 7.55 6.12
N ALA A 28 -17.00 6.85 6.86
CA ALA A 28 -16.05 7.50 7.77
C ALA A 28 -15.08 8.42 7.02
N TRP A 29 -14.55 7.98 5.87
CA TRP A 29 -13.70 8.79 5.00
C TRP A 29 -14.43 10.03 4.46
N SER A 30 -15.67 9.88 4.02
CA SER A 30 -16.50 10.98 3.55
C SER A 30 -16.71 12.05 4.62
N ILE A 31 -16.88 11.65 5.89
CA ILE A 31 -16.98 12.58 7.02
C ILE A 31 -15.61 13.23 7.30
N PHE A 32 -14.56 12.44 7.38
CA PHE A 32 -13.21 12.91 7.71
C PHE A 32 -12.66 13.92 6.69
N LEU A 33 -12.93 13.70 5.41
CA LEU A 33 -12.53 14.59 4.33
C LEU A 33 -13.47 15.79 4.16
N GLY A 34 -14.59 15.85 4.91
CA GLY A 34 -15.57 16.94 4.83
C GLY A 34 -16.44 16.90 3.57
N CYS A 35 -16.58 15.72 2.94
CA CYS A 35 -17.46 15.55 1.78
C CYS A 35 -18.94 15.68 2.21
N ILE A 36 -19.28 15.00 3.29
CA ILE A 36 -20.61 14.99 3.91
C ILE A 36 -20.56 15.63 5.30
N PRO A 37 -21.61 16.34 5.72
CA PRO A 37 -21.64 17.02 7.00
C PRO A 37 -21.74 16.05 8.17
N ASP A 38 -21.38 16.58 9.34
CA ASP A 38 -21.45 15.90 10.61
C ASP A 38 -22.90 15.58 11.00
N ASP A 39 -23.83 16.49 10.68
CA ASP A 39 -25.25 16.34 10.94
C ASP A 39 -25.89 15.34 9.96
N ARG A 40 -26.56 14.31 10.51
CA ARG A 40 -27.26 13.27 9.74
C ARG A 40 -28.32 13.84 8.83
N THR A 41 -29.05 14.87 9.28
CA THR A 41 -30.20 15.41 8.54
C THR A 41 -29.79 16.04 7.21
N GLU A 42 -28.58 16.61 7.13
CA GLU A 42 -28.07 17.29 5.95
C GLU A 42 -27.29 16.35 4.99
N ARG A 43 -26.92 15.13 5.43
CA ARG A 43 -26.07 14.22 4.64
C ARG A 43 -26.71 13.78 3.33
N ILE A 44 -27.99 13.42 3.36
CA ILE A 44 -28.72 12.95 2.17
C ILE A 44 -28.83 14.06 1.13
N GLU A 45 -29.20 15.28 1.55
CA GLU A 45 -29.27 16.42 0.63
C GLU A 45 -27.88 16.75 0.06
N ARG A 46 -26.85 16.71 0.90
CA ARG A 46 -25.47 16.96 0.49
C ARG A 46 -25.00 15.95 -0.55
N ILE A 47 -25.17 14.63 -0.31
CA ILE A 47 -24.67 13.61 -1.23
C ILE A 47 -25.40 13.67 -2.58
N ARG A 48 -26.71 13.92 -2.58
CA ARG A 48 -27.50 14.12 -3.82
C ARG A 48 -27.02 15.33 -4.60
N SER A 49 -26.74 16.45 -3.92
CA SER A 49 -26.17 17.64 -4.54
C SER A 49 -24.81 17.35 -5.19
N LEU A 50 -23.94 16.60 -4.51
CA LEU A 50 -22.62 16.22 -5.04
C LEU A 50 -22.71 15.27 -6.24
N ARG A 51 -23.59 14.27 -6.17
CA ARG A 51 -23.88 13.35 -7.29
C ARG A 51 -24.37 14.13 -8.52
N ASN A 52 -25.30 15.06 -8.34
CA ASN A 52 -25.81 15.91 -9.43
C ASN A 52 -24.72 16.81 -10.05
N LYS A 53 -23.81 17.35 -9.25
CA LYS A 53 -22.66 18.11 -9.76
C LYS A 53 -21.77 17.25 -10.65
N TYR A 54 -21.50 16.00 -10.26
CA TYR A 54 -20.70 15.10 -11.08
C TYR A 54 -21.41 14.71 -12.38
N VAL A 55 -22.72 14.47 -12.35
CA VAL A 55 -23.51 14.22 -13.57
C VAL A 55 -23.38 15.41 -14.53
N ALA A 56 -23.62 16.64 -14.05
CA ALA A 56 -23.49 17.84 -14.85
C ALA A 56 -22.07 18.02 -15.43
N LEU A 57 -21.04 17.68 -14.65
CA LEU A 57 -19.65 17.71 -15.10
C LEU A 57 -19.40 16.71 -16.23
N LYS A 58 -19.85 15.47 -16.04
CA LYS A 58 -19.70 14.37 -17.01
C LYS A 58 -20.39 14.70 -18.33
N ASP A 59 -21.59 15.27 -18.27
CA ASP A 59 -22.35 15.68 -19.46
C ASP A 59 -21.67 16.85 -20.19
N SER A 60 -21.01 17.76 -19.45
CA SER A 60 -20.31 18.90 -20.05
C SER A 60 -19.06 18.52 -20.87
N TYR A 61 -18.38 17.42 -20.51
CA TYR A 61 -17.11 17.03 -21.14
C TYR A 61 -17.23 15.81 -22.07
N ARG A 62 -18.37 15.12 -22.10
CA ARG A 62 -18.66 14.02 -23.04
C ARG A 62 -19.32 14.50 -24.35
N GLN A 63 -18.95 15.68 -24.85
CA GLN A 63 -19.48 16.20 -26.11
C GLN A 63 -18.71 15.60 -27.29
N ASP A 64 -19.31 14.65 -28.01
CA ASP A 64 -18.80 14.21 -29.32
C ASP A 64 -19.21 15.26 -30.38
N PRO A 65 -18.25 15.94 -31.05
CA PRO A 65 -18.54 16.91 -32.11
C PRO A 65 -19.44 16.35 -33.22
N ARG A 66 -19.42 15.03 -33.46
CA ARG A 66 -20.28 14.36 -34.45
C ARG A 66 -21.76 14.40 -34.09
N LEU A 67 -22.08 14.46 -32.80
CA LEU A 67 -23.46 14.57 -32.31
C LEU A 67 -23.93 16.03 -32.35
N LEU A 68 -23.03 16.99 -32.16
CA LEU A 68 -23.30 18.43 -32.23
C LEU A 68 -23.60 18.90 -33.67
N GLU A 69 -22.94 18.32 -34.67
CA GLU A 69 -23.21 18.59 -36.09
C GLU A 69 -24.65 18.19 -36.52
N LEU A 70 -25.29 17.27 -35.81
CA LEU A 70 -26.67 16.85 -36.09
C LEU A 70 -27.72 17.81 -35.52
N GLU A 71 -27.40 18.53 -34.45
CA GLU A 71 -28.31 19.44 -33.75
C GLU A 71 -28.20 20.89 -34.22
N ASP A 72 -26.99 21.38 -34.53
CA ASP A 72 -26.76 22.78 -34.93
C ASP A 72 -25.99 22.91 -36.26
N LYS A 73 -26.73 23.22 -37.34
CA LYS A 73 -26.17 23.49 -38.68
C LYS A 73 -25.31 24.77 -38.78
N SER A 74 -25.18 25.54 -37.69
CA SER A 74 -24.36 26.77 -37.63
C SER A 74 -22.90 26.53 -37.26
N ILE A 75 -22.52 25.32 -36.85
CA ILE A 75 -21.14 24.93 -36.48
C ILE A 75 -20.30 24.55 -37.73
N SER A 76 -20.83 24.79 -38.93
CA SER A 76 -20.32 24.35 -40.25
C SER A 76 -18.85 24.69 -40.61
N ASN A 77 -18.14 25.51 -39.83
CA ASN A 77 -16.73 25.82 -40.07
C ASN A 77 -15.77 25.07 -39.14
N ASP A 78 -16.27 24.39 -38.11
CA ASP A 78 -15.44 23.58 -37.23
C ASP A 78 -15.30 22.18 -37.83
N ASN A 79 -14.06 21.75 -38.07
CA ASN A 79 -13.78 20.52 -38.80
C ASN A 79 -12.60 19.77 -38.15
N PRO A 80 -12.48 18.44 -38.38
CA PRO A 80 -11.46 17.60 -37.74
C PRO A 80 -10.00 17.95 -38.10
N LEU A 81 -9.78 18.88 -39.03
CA LEU A 81 -8.46 19.38 -39.42
C LEU A 81 -8.25 20.85 -39.00
N SER A 82 -9.16 21.43 -38.24
CA SER A 82 -9.04 22.81 -37.75
C SER A 82 -7.83 22.92 -36.82
N GLN A 83 -6.98 23.92 -37.08
CA GLN A 83 -5.82 24.23 -36.24
C GLN A 83 -6.15 25.21 -35.11
N ASP A 84 -7.40 25.67 -35.04
CA ASP A 84 -7.82 26.60 -34.00
C ASP A 84 -7.86 25.89 -32.63
N GLU A 85 -7.20 26.46 -31.62
CA GLU A 85 -7.19 25.94 -30.25
C GLU A 85 -8.60 25.90 -29.61
N SER A 86 -9.53 26.69 -30.14
CA SER A 86 -10.93 26.74 -29.69
C SER A 86 -11.87 25.75 -30.38
N SER A 87 -11.36 24.99 -31.36
CA SER A 87 -12.13 23.98 -32.10
C SER A 87 -12.63 22.87 -31.18
N HIS A 88 -13.90 22.50 -31.34
CA HIS A 88 -14.51 21.32 -30.70
C HIS A 88 -13.78 20.04 -31.09
N TRP A 89 -13.28 19.95 -32.32
CA TRP A 89 -12.48 18.81 -32.79
C TRP A 89 -11.11 18.74 -32.14
N ASN A 90 -10.40 19.87 -32.02
CA ASN A 90 -9.10 19.89 -31.35
C ASN A 90 -9.23 19.51 -29.86
N ARG A 91 -10.28 20.00 -29.19
CA ARG A 91 -10.63 19.59 -27.83
C ARG A 91 -10.96 18.09 -27.75
N TYR A 92 -11.75 17.58 -28.68
CA TYR A 92 -12.11 16.16 -28.75
C TYR A 92 -10.88 15.26 -28.94
N PHE A 93 -9.95 15.61 -29.84
CA PHE A 93 -8.71 14.85 -30.03
C PHE A 93 -7.81 14.93 -28.79
N SER A 94 -7.69 16.11 -28.17
CA SER A 94 -6.96 16.25 -26.91
C SER A 94 -7.56 15.39 -25.79
N ASP A 95 -8.89 15.28 -25.76
CA ASP A 95 -9.63 14.47 -24.80
C ASP A 95 -9.45 12.97 -25.05
N ASP A 96 -9.46 12.53 -26.31
CA ASP A 96 -9.19 11.15 -26.70
C ASP A 96 -7.74 10.74 -26.36
N GLU A 97 -6.77 11.61 -26.61
CA GLU A 97 -5.37 11.40 -26.23
C GLU A 97 -5.22 11.31 -24.70
N LEU A 98 -5.87 12.19 -23.94
CA LEU A 98 -5.87 12.17 -22.49
C LEU A 98 -6.48 10.87 -21.95
N GLN A 99 -7.65 10.46 -22.46
CA GLN A 99 -8.30 9.20 -22.08
C GLN A 99 -7.43 7.99 -22.42
N THR A 100 -6.73 8.01 -23.57
CA THR A 100 -5.82 6.94 -23.97
C THR A 100 -4.65 6.81 -23.01
N ARG A 101 -4.03 7.93 -22.59
CA ARG A 101 -2.97 7.92 -21.57
C ARG A 101 -3.48 7.37 -20.23
N ILE A 102 -4.64 7.83 -19.78
CA ILE A 102 -5.27 7.35 -18.54
C ILE A 102 -5.54 5.84 -18.63
N ARG A 103 -6.10 5.37 -19.75
CA ARG A 103 -6.42 3.95 -19.97
C ARG A 103 -5.19 3.06 -19.87
N GLN A 104 -4.06 3.47 -20.46
CA GLN A 104 -2.80 2.72 -20.37
C GLN A 104 -2.29 2.57 -18.93
N ASP A 105 -2.51 3.58 -18.10
CA ASP A 105 -2.14 3.53 -16.69
C ASP A 105 -3.12 2.68 -15.87
N VAL A 106 -4.43 2.83 -16.10
CA VAL A 106 -5.48 2.08 -15.39
C VAL A 106 -5.35 0.55 -15.63
N ILE A 107 -5.07 0.12 -16.85
CA ILE A 107 -4.90 -1.33 -17.16
C ILE A 107 -3.71 -1.95 -16.40
N ARG A 108 -2.70 -1.14 -16.05
CA ARG A 108 -1.51 -1.58 -15.30
C ARG A 108 -1.67 -1.43 -13.78
N ALA A 109 -2.77 -0.85 -13.29
CA ALA A 109 -2.99 -0.60 -11.88
C ALA A 109 -3.34 -1.90 -11.15
N PHE A 110 -2.59 -2.22 -10.09
CA PHE A 110 -2.85 -3.37 -9.19
C PHE A 110 -3.16 -4.70 -9.93
N PRO A 111 -2.25 -5.21 -10.79
CA PRO A 111 -2.51 -6.35 -11.65
C PRO A 111 -2.85 -7.64 -10.88
N ASP A 112 -2.38 -7.76 -9.65
CA ASP A 112 -2.60 -8.93 -8.78
C ASP A 112 -4.02 -8.98 -8.17
N ILE A 113 -4.85 -7.95 -8.38
CA ILE A 113 -6.19 -7.83 -7.79
C ILE A 113 -7.25 -7.88 -8.91
N ASN A 114 -7.97 -9.00 -9.00
CA ASN A 114 -9.01 -9.24 -10.03
C ASN A 114 -10.08 -8.13 -10.11
N PHE A 115 -10.36 -7.46 -8.99
CA PHE A 115 -11.30 -6.34 -8.94
C PHE A 115 -10.96 -5.23 -9.95
N PHE A 116 -9.67 -4.86 -10.07
CA PHE A 116 -9.23 -3.80 -10.99
C PHE A 116 -9.04 -4.28 -12.43
N GLN A 117 -9.12 -5.60 -12.69
CA GLN A 117 -9.15 -6.15 -14.04
C GLN A 117 -10.56 -6.08 -14.67
N SER A 118 -11.60 -5.80 -13.88
CA SER A 118 -12.97 -5.67 -14.38
C SER A 118 -13.09 -4.47 -15.31
N SER A 119 -13.59 -4.69 -16.54
CA SER A 119 -13.83 -3.63 -17.53
C SER A 119 -14.70 -2.51 -16.98
N HIS A 120 -15.70 -2.85 -16.15
CA HIS A 120 -16.59 -1.86 -15.53
C HIS A 120 -15.84 -0.95 -14.56
N ILE A 121 -14.98 -1.51 -13.70
CA ILE A 121 -14.17 -0.73 -12.75
C ILE A 121 -13.14 0.13 -13.49
N GLN A 122 -12.52 -0.40 -14.53
CA GLN A 122 -11.58 0.36 -15.36
C GLN A 122 -12.27 1.53 -16.05
N GLU A 123 -13.48 1.35 -16.56
CA GLU A 123 -14.27 2.44 -17.15
C GLU A 123 -14.60 3.53 -16.12
N ILE A 124 -15.04 3.13 -14.92
CA ILE A 124 -15.25 4.06 -13.80
C ILE A 124 -13.97 4.85 -13.51
N MET A 125 -12.83 4.18 -13.39
CA MET A 125 -11.54 4.84 -13.14
C MET A 125 -11.18 5.85 -14.24
N ILE A 126 -11.35 5.47 -15.51
CA ILE A 126 -11.06 6.34 -16.65
C ILE A 126 -11.98 7.56 -16.63
N ASN A 127 -13.28 7.39 -16.41
CA ASN A 127 -14.25 8.48 -16.34
C ASN A 127 -13.91 9.48 -15.24
N ILE A 128 -13.60 9.00 -14.04
CA ILE A 128 -13.26 9.83 -12.88
C ILE A 128 -11.99 10.63 -13.15
N LEU A 129 -10.91 9.96 -13.60
CA LEU A 129 -9.63 10.62 -13.84
C LEU A 129 -9.70 11.62 -14.99
N PHE A 130 -10.46 11.31 -16.03
CA PHE A 130 -10.69 12.21 -17.15
C PHE A 130 -11.44 13.46 -16.71
N ASN A 131 -12.59 13.29 -16.04
CA ASN A 131 -13.41 14.41 -15.57
C ASN A 131 -12.65 15.29 -14.58
N PHE A 132 -11.87 14.68 -13.67
CA PHE A 132 -11.01 15.42 -12.73
C PHE A 132 -9.95 16.25 -13.46
N ALA A 133 -9.26 15.67 -14.44
CA ALA A 133 -8.22 16.38 -15.20
C ALA A 133 -8.78 17.55 -16.02
N ARG A 134 -10.01 17.43 -16.53
CA ARG A 134 -10.71 18.51 -17.26
C ARG A 134 -11.18 19.64 -16.35
N GLU A 135 -11.65 19.31 -15.16
CA GLU A 135 -12.07 20.29 -14.17
C GLU A 135 -10.87 21.04 -13.56
N ASN A 136 -9.71 20.36 -13.44
CA ASN A 136 -8.52 20.89 -12.76
C ASN A 136 -7.34 21.06 -13.74
N PRO A 137 -7.39 22.02 -14.68
CA PRO A 137 -6.36 22.23 -15.70
C PRO A 137 -5.02 22.72 -15.13
N GLN A 138 -4.96 23.16 -13.87
CA GLN A 138 -3.69 23.53 -13.24
C GLN A 138 -2.87 22.30 -12.81
N ILE A 139 -3.56 21.23 -12.42
CA ILE A 139 -2.93 19.99 -11.96
C ILE A 139 -2.70 19.07 -13.16
N GLU A 140 -3.72 18.96 -14.02
CA GLU A 140 -3.83 17.98 -15.11
C GLU A 140 -3.74 16.52 -14.61
N TYR A 141 -4.00 15.55 -15.50
CA TYR A 141 -3.74 14.16 -15.16
C TYR A 141 -2.23 13.90 -15.07
N LYS A 142 -1.78 13.33 -13.95
CA LYS A 142 -0.40 12.89 -13.75
C LYS A 142 -0.37 11.41 -13.38
N GLN A 143 0.62 10.71 -13.95
CA GLN A 143 0.85 9.30 -13.65
C GLN A 143 1.00 9.11 -12.13
N GLY A 144 0.28 8.14 -11.58
CA GLY A 144 0.16 7.88 -10.15
C GLY A 144 -1.22 8.25 -9.57
N MET A 145 -1.96 9.18 -10.18
CA MET A 145 -3.32 9.54 -9.73
C MET A 145 -4.29 8.35 -9.78
N HIS A 146 -4.15 7.49 -10.80
CA HIS A 146 -4.93 6.25 -10.91
C HIS A 146 -4.71 5.30 -9.73
N GLU A 147 -3.52 5.32 -9.13
CA GLU A 147 -3.20 4.50 -7.97
C GLU A 147 -3.87 5.03 -6.72
N ILE A 148 -4.05 6.36 -6.59
CA ILE A 148 -4.77 6.98 -5.48
C ILE A 148 -6.27 6.67 -5.59
N LEU A 149 -6.81 6.73 -6.80
CA LEU A 149 -8.22 6.45 -7.04
C LEU A 149 -8.60 4.99 -6.74
N ALA A 150 -7.73 4.04 -7.05
CA ALA A 150 -8.04 2.60 -6.94
C ALA A 150 -8.48 2.16 -5.52
N PRO A 151 -7.74 2.45 -4.43
CA PRO A 151 -8.16 2.14 -3.07
C PRO A 151 -9.49 2.79 -2.67
N ILE A 152 -9.79 3.99 -3.17
CA ILE A 152 -11.05 4.71 -2.88
C ILE A 152 -12.24 3.92 -3.45
N ILE A 153 -12.18 3.56 -4.74
CA ILE A 153 -13.22 2.75 -5.40
C ILE A 153 -13.36 1.39 -4.71
N PHE A 154 -12.23 0.76 -4.36
CA PHE A 154 -12.22 -0.53 -3.68
C PHE A 154 -12.95 -0.48 -2.33
N VAL A 155 -12.72 0.55 -1.51
CA VAL A 155 -13.40 0.72 -0.22
C VAL A 155 -14.90 0.96 -0.40
N ILE A 156 -15.30 1.86 -1.31
CA ILE A 156 -16.72 2.11 -1.58
C ILE A 156 -17.43 0.82 -2.02
N HIS A 157 -16.82 0.07 -2.94
CA HIS A 157 -17.39 -1.19 -3.41
C HIS A 157 -17.47 -2.24 -2.29
N SER A 158 -16.41 -2.41 -1.50
CA SER A 158 -16.38 -3.34 -0.36
C SER A 158 -17.45 -3.04 0.68
N ASP A 159 -17.68 -1.75 0.93
CA ASP A 159 -18.70 -1.32 1.88
C ASP A 159 -20.11 -1.52 1.31
N HIS A 160 -20.31 -1.33 0.00
CA HIS A 160 -21.59 -1.64 -0.65
C HIS A 160 -21.92 -3.14 -0.51
N GLN A 161 -20.95 -4.02 -0.72
CA GLN A 161 -21.13 -5.47 -0.48
C GLN A 161 -21.45 -5.76 0.99
N SER A 162 -20.79 -5.06 1.91
CA SER A 162 -21.05 -5.18 3.36
C SER A 162 -22.45 -4.68 3.75
N TYR A 163 -22.95 -3.66 3.06
CA TYR A 163 -24.31 -3.15 3.20
C TYR A 163 -25.33 -4.19 2.72
N LEU A 164 -25.16 -4.78 1.53
CA LEU A 164 -26.07 -5.82 1.02
C LEU A 164 -26.21 -6.99 2.01
N PHE A 165 -25.09 -7.49 2.53
CA PHE A 165 -25.10 -8.53 3.56
C PHE A 165 -25.81 -8.09 4.84
N SER A 166 -25.64 -6.82 5.25
CA SER A 166 -26.30 -6.29 6.44
C SER A 166 -27.81 -6.10 6.23
N LYS A 167 -28.24 -5.71 5.02
CA LYS A 167 -29.64 -5.56 4.60
C LYS A 167 -30.36 -6.91 4.62
N GLU A 168 -29.73 -7.96 4.12
CA GLU A 168 -30.25 -9.34 4.20
C GLU A 168 -30.43 -9.81 5.66
N ASN A 169 -29.57 -9.33 6.58
CA ASN A 169 -29.64 -9.60 8.01
C ASN A 169 -30.57 -8.64 8.78
N GLY A 170 -31.41 -7.86 8.09
CA GLY A 170 -32.43 -7.02 8.72
C GLY A 170 -32.00 -5.60 9.07
N LEU A 171 -30.90 -5.08 8.49
CA LEU A 171 -30.61 -3.64 8.56
C LEU A 171 -31.63 -2.86 7.74
N ILE A 172 -32.35 -1.94 8.39
CA ILE A 172 -33.21 -0.96 7.76
C ILE A 172 -32.73 0.40 8.24
N ASP A 173 -32.00 1.11 7.37
CA ASP A 173 -31.50 2.46 7.62
C ASP A 173 -31.47 3.21 6.29
N ASP A 174 -32.45 4.09 6.10
CA ASP A 174 -32.64 4.86 4.86
C ASP A 174 -31.41 5.74 4.54
N GLU A 175 -30.67 6.20 5.56
CA GLU A 175 -29.44 6.98 5.37
C GLU A 175 -28.34 6.11 4.75
N ILE A 176 -28.12 4.92 5.31
CA ILE A 176 -27.09 3.99 4.81
C ILE A 176 -27.48 3.48 3.42
N GLU A 177 -28.77 3.24 3.17
CA GLU A 177 -29.27 2.82 1.85
C GLU A 177 -28.94 3.85 0.77
N GLU A 178 -29.20 5.13 1.02
CA GLU A 178 -28.88 6.21 0.07
C GLU A 178 -27.36 6.38 -0.11
N LEU A 179 -26.59 6.31 0.98
CA LEU A 179 -25.13 6.48 0.95
C LEU A 179 -24.40 5.32 0.26
N MET A 180 -24.96 4.11 0.29
CA MET A 180 -24.32 2.89 -0.21
C MET A 180 -24.94 2.39 -1.52
N ASP A 181 -25.58 3.24 -2.32
CA ASP A 181 -26.19 2.85 -3.59
C ASP A 181 -25.13 2.50 -4.67
N SER A 182 -25.28 1.33 -5.30
CA SER A 182 -24.40 0.82 -6.35
C SER A 182 -24.34 1.72 -7.59
N ASN A 183 -25.42 2.44 -7.90
CA ASN A 183 -25.49 3.32 -9.08
C ASN A 183 -24.56 4.53 -8.95
N TYR A 184 -24.19 4.89 -7.73
CA TYR A 184 -23.41 6.08 -7.44
C TYR A 184 -21.96 5.82 -7.05
N ILE A 185 -21.45 4.58 -7.23
CA ILE A 185 -20.03 4.24 -6.96
C ILE A 185 -19.08 5.19 -7.71
N GLU A 186 -19.33 5.49 -8.98
CA GLU A 186 -18.51 6.42 -9.77
C GLU A 186 -18.53 7.85 -9.18
N HIS A 187 -19.72 8.32 -8.80
CA HIS A 187 -19.97 9.67 -8.31
C HIS A 187 -19.29 9.89 -6.95
N ASP A 188 -19.53 8.97 -6.01
CA ASP A 188 -19.02 9.07 -4.65
C ASP A 188 -17.50 8.86 -4.62
N SER A 189 -16.98 8.01 -5.51
CA SER A 189 -15.53 7.84 -5.69
C SER A 189 -14.86 9.10 -6.22
N TYR A 190 -15.48 9.78 -7.19
CA TYR A 190 -14.97 11.06 -7.70
C TYR A 190 -14.95 12.12 -6.60
N VAL A 191 -16.01 12.23 -5.78
CA VAL A 191 -16.06 13.20 -4.68
C VAL A 191 -14.92 12.98 -3.68
N LEU A 192 -14.74 11.74 -3.21
CA LEU A 192 -13.66 11.40 -2.29
C LEU A 192 -12.29 11.65 -2.92
N PHE A 193 -12.11 11.24 -4.18
CA PHE A 193 -10.86 11.44 -4.91
C PHE A 193 -10.53 12.93 -5.06
N SER A 194 -11.49 13.76 -5.50
CA SER A 194 -11.30 15.20 -5.64
C SER A 194 -10.92 15.85 -4.32
N GLN A 195 -11.55 15.44 -3.20
CA GLN A 195 -11.19 15.96 -1.88
C GLN A 195 -9.77 15.53 -1.45
N VAL A 196 -9.35 14.29 -1.74
CA VAL A 196 -7.97 13.88 -1.48
C VAL A 196 -7.00 14.71 -2.33
N MET A 197 -7.29 14.86 -3.63
CA MET A 197 -6.46 15.60 -4.57
C MET A 197 -6.33 17.08 -4.22
N GLU A 198 -7.40 17.73 -3.76
CA GLU A 198 -7.39 19.12 -3.29
C GLU A 198 -6.39 19.31 -2.12
N ARG A 199 -6.31 18.34 -1.21
CA ARG A 199 -5.38 18.42 -0.05
C ARG A 199 -3.93 18.22 -0.44
N ILE A 200 -3.66 17.47 -1.50
CA ILE A 200 -2.30 17.13 -1.97
C ILE A 200 -1.90 17.88 -3.24
N GLU A 201 -2.74 18.78 -3.76
CA GLU A 201 -2.54 19.55 -5.00
C GLU A 201 -1.15 20.19 -5.04
N SER A 202 -0.75 20.84 -3.94
CA SER A 202 0.54 21.52 -3.82
C SER A 202 1.74 20.60 -4.02
N TRP A 203 1.58 19.28 -3.90
CA TRP A 203 2.65 18.30 -4.13
C TRP A 203 2.83 17.95 -5.60
N TYR A 204 1.84 18.26 -6.44
CA TYR A 204 1.85 18.09 -7.89
C TYR A 204 2.27 19.35 -8.66
N ASP A 205 2.33 20.51 -8.00
CA ASP A 205 2.79 21.76 -8.59
C ASP A 205 4.25 21.72 -9.02
N ASN A 206 4.51 21.58 -10.32
CA ASN A 206 5.85 21.69 -10.91
C ASN A 206 6.17 23.13 -11.39
N ASN A 207 5.17 24.01 -11.51
CA ASN A 207 5.27 25.23 -12.34
C ASN A 207 5.24 26.57 -11.57
N SER A 208 5.09 26.58 -10.24
CA SER A 208 4.84 27.84 -9.52
C SER A 208 6.03 28.81 -9.52
N LEU A 209 7.29 28.32 -9.56
CA LEU A 209 8.46 29.19 -9.47
C LEU A 209 8.94 29.74 -10.82
N LEU A 210 8.65 29.06 -11.93
CA LEU A 210 9.06 29.49 -13.27
C LEU A 210 8.12 30.52 -13.89
N LYS A 211 6.88 30.65 -13.38
CA LYS A 211 5.96 31.71 -13.82
C LYS A 211 6.33 33.08 -13.24
N THR A 212 7.02 33.13 -12.09
CA THR A 212 7.45 34.40 -11.46
C THR A 212 8.78 34.95 -11.99
N THR A 213 9.66 34.10 -12.55
CA THR A 213 10.97 34.52 -13.08
C THR A 213 10.98 34.86 -14.57
N LYS A 214 9.82 34.86 -15.26
CA LYS A 214 9.74 35.21 -16.69
C LYS A 214 9.89 36.71 -17.02
N LYS A 215 10.38 37.56 -16.11
CA LYS A 215 10.72 38.95 -16.50
C LYS A 215 12.11 39.47 -16.13
N HIS A 216 12.78 39.03 -15.06
CA HIS A 216 14.13 39.52 -14.78
C HIS A 216 14.95 38.50 -14.02
N GLU A 217 15.78 37.75 -14.75
CA GLU A 217 17.19 37.43 -14.46
C GLU A 217 17.57 36.20 -15.28
N PHE A 218 18.53 36.38 -16.19
CA PHE A 218 19.19 35.30 -16.90
C PHE A 218 19.92 34.42 -15.88
N VAL A 219 19.26 33.39 -15.35
CA VAL A 219 19.99 32.25 -14.79
C VAL A 219 20.55 31.49 -15.98
N SER A 220 21.88 31.49 -16.11
CA SER A 220 22.60 30.72 -17.11
C SER A 220 22.24 29.24 -16.97
N MET A 221 21.36 28.77 -17.84
CA MET A 221 20.96 27.37 -17.91
C MET A 221 22.05 26.64 -18.69
N GLU A 222 22.92 25.90 -18.00
CA GLU A 222 23.83 24.97 -18.67
C GLU A 222 23.00 23.84 -19.29
N PRO A 223 23.25 23.47 -20.56
CA PRO A 223 22.70 22.22 -21.08
C PRO A 223 23.34 21.08 -20.27
N PHE A 224 22.58 20.04 -19.93
CA PHE A 224 22.98 18.87 -19.10
C PHE A 224 22.73 18.92 -17.58
N SER A 225 22.02 19.91 -17.03
CA SER A 225 21.53 19.82 -15.64
C SER A 225 20.53 18.67 -15.49
N ASN A 226 20.76 17.74 -14.56
CA ASN A 226 19.89 16.60 -14.29
C ASN A 226 18.49 17.07 -13.84
N ASP A 227 17.42 16.38 -14.24
CA ASP A 227 16.02 16.62 -13.79
C ASP A 227 15.86 16.65 -12.25
N LEU A 228 16.83 16.11 -11.52
CA LEU A 228 16.90 16.13 -10.06
C LEU A 228 17.06 17.57 -9.50
N ASP A 229 17.72 18.47 -10.22
CA ASP A 229 17.89 19.87 -9.78
C ASP A 229 16.58 20.66 -9.91
N PHE A 230 15.74 20.34 -10.91
CA PHE A 230 14.40 20.92 -11.07
C PHE A 230 13.48 20.58 -9.90
N ASN A 231 13.56 19.35 -9.38
CA ASN A 231 12.73 18.91 -8.26
C ASN A 231 13.16 19.50 -6.91
N CYS A 232 14.40 19.99 -6.77
CA CYS A 232 14.91 20.62 -5.55
C CYS A 232 14.13 21.90 -5.17
N TYR A 233 13.61 22.62 -6.17
CA TYR A 233 12.85 23.86 -5.98
C TYR A 233 11.33 23.65 -6.01
N SER A 234 10.85 22.46 -6.34
CA SER A 234 9.41 22.18 -6.26
C SER A 234 8.89 22.35 -4.82
N LYS A 235 7.60 22.72 -4.66
CA LYS A 235 6.98 22.85 -3.33
C LYS A 235 7.16 21.57 -2.50
N ILE A 236 7.03 20.40 -3.15
CA ILE A 236 7.26 19.11 -2.51
C ILE A 236 8.73 18.88 -2.16
N GLY A 237 9.67 19.28 -3.02
CA GLY A 237 11.10 19.18 -2.75
C GLY A 237 11.54 20.00 -1.54
N ILE A 238 11.02 21.21 -1.40
CA ILE A 238 11.23 22.07 -0.22
C ILE A 238 10.64 21.42 1.03
N LYS A 239 9.40 20.91 0.93
CA LYS A 239 8.73 20.21 2.04
C LYS A 239 9.53 18.99 2.51
N LEU A 240 10.01 18.14 1.61
CA LEU A 240 10.83 16.97 1.94
C LEU A 240 12.14 17.35 2.62
N LYS A 241 12.77 18.43 2.17
CA LYS A 241 13.95 18.99 2.82
C LYS A 241 13.62 19.44 4.25
N MET A 242 12.53 20.17 4.44
CA MET A 242 12.07 20.60 5.77
C MET A 242 11.77 19.40 6.69
N ILE A 243 11.08 18.37 6.20
CA ILE A 243 10.80 17.14 6.96
C ILE A 243 12.11 16.51 7.45
N THR A 244 13.10 16.40 6.57
CA THR A 244 14.38 15.77 6.90
C THR A 244 15.22 16.64 7.85
N GLU A 245 15.33 17.94 7.58
CA GLU A 245 16.17 18.85 8.37
C GLU A 245 15.57 19.24 9.73
N GLN A 246 14.23 19.29 9.84
CA GLN A 246 13.55 19.76 11.05
C GLN A 246 12.92 18.62 11.86
N ILE A 247 12.29 17.64 11.21
CA ILE A 247 11.57 16.56 11.90
C ILE A 247 12.53 15.40 12.14
N LEU A 248 13.15 14.85 11.09
CA LEU A 248 14.07 13.70 11.25
C LEU A 248 15.25 14.06 12.16
N ARG A 249 15.92 15.19 11.92
CA ARG A 249 17.05 15.62 12.78
C ARG A 249 16.67 15.73 14.26
N ARG A 250 15.43 16.14 14.58
CA ARG A 250 14.96 16.30 15.96
C ARG A 250 14.72 14.95 16.65
N HIS A 251 14.28 13.94 15.90
CA HIS A 251 13.90 12.63 16.46
C HIS A 251 15.00 11.57 16.34
N ASP A 252 15.85 11.63 15.30
CA ASP A 252 16.99 10.74 15.09
C ASP A 252 18.12 11.52 14.37
N GLU A 253 18.98 12.19 15.16
CA GLU A 253 20.09 12.98 14.63
C GLU A 253 21.18 12.11 13.97
N GLU A 254 21.38 10.89 14.49
CA GLU A 254 22.37 9.94 13.95
C GLU A 254 21.99 9.52 12.53
N LEU A 255 20.72 9.12 12.32
CA LEU A 255 20.22 8.75 11.01
C LEU A 255 20.23 9.94 10.04
N PHE A 256 19.89 11.14 10.52
CA PHE A 256 19.97 12.36 9.72
C PHE A 256 21.40 12.63 9.22
N ILE A 257 22.39 12.59 10.11
CA ILE A 257 23.80 12.82 9.77
C ILE A 257 24.26 11.77 8.76
N HIS A 258 23.94 10.49 8.99
CA HIS A 258 24.31 9.41 8.08
C HIS A 258 23.78 9.61 6.66
N LEU A 259 22.49 9.89 6.50
CA LEU A 259 21.88 10.14 5.17
C LEU A 259 22.49 11.38 4.48
N ARG A 260 22.78 12.42 5.26
CA ARG A 260 23.42 13.64 4.76
C ARG A 260 24.86 13.37 4.30
N ASP A 261 25.62 12.62 5.07
CA ASP A 261 27.02 12.30 4.79
C ASP A 261 27.14 11.36 3.57
N LEU A 262 26.16 10.45 3.40
CA LEU A 262 25.98 9.67 2.18
C LEU A 262 25.47 10.49 0.97
N LYS A 263 25.12 11.77 1.16
CA LYS A 263 24.55 12.66 0.13
C LYS A 263 23.28 12.11 -0.52
N ILE A 264 22.48 11.37 0.24
CA ILE A 264 21.19 10.88 -0.24
C ILE A 264 20.17 12.01 -0.11
N ALA A 265 19.80 12.60 -1.24
CA ALA A 265 18.79 13.64 -1.28
C ALA A 265 17.38 13.05 -1.02
N PRO A 266 16.61 13.56 -0.04
CA PRO A 266 15.27 13.04 0.29
C PRO A 266 14.30 13.01 -0.89
N GLN A 267 14.52 13.87 -1.89
CA GLN A 267 13.71 13.99 -3.09
C GLN A 267 13.75 12.73 -3.96
N ILE A 268 14.85 11.97 -3.92
CA ILE A 268 15.05 10.78 -4.77
C ILE A 268 13.99 9.71 -4.50
N PHE A 269 13.66 9.48 -3.23
CA PHE A 269 12.64 8.49 -2.82
C PHE A 269 11.35 9.15 -2.32
N GLY A 270 11.45 10.32 -1.68
CA GLY A 270 10.35 10.90 -0.95
C GLY A 270 9.27 11.57 -1.78
N ILE A 271 9.59 12.02 -3.01
CA ILE A 271 8.57 12.56 -3.92
C ILE A 271 7.52 11.48 -4.21
N ARG A 272 7.98 10.26 -4.47
CA ARG A 272 7.11 9.10 -4.74
C ARG A 272 6.26 8.75 -3.53
N TRP A 273 6.87 8.67 -2.34
CA TRP A 273 6.16 8.35 -1.10
C TRP A 273 5.02 9.35 -0.80
N MET A 274 5.32 10.65 -0.90
CA MET A 274 4.34 11.70 -0.61
C MET A 274 3.27 11.82 -1.69
N ARG A 275 3.65 11.87 -2.97
CA ARG A 275 2.68 11.99 -4.07
C ARG A 275 1.73 10.80 -4.13
N LEU A 276 2.22 9.60 -3.87
CA LEU A 276 1.40 8.39 -3.90
C LEU A 276 0.83 8.04 -2.52
N LEU A 277 0.83 8.93 -1.53
CA LEU A 277 0.30 8.66 -0.18
C LEU A 277 0.71 7.27 0.37
N PHE A 278 1.98 6.91 0.16
CA PHE A 278 2.61 5.67 0.58
C PHE A 278 2.01 4.37 -0.02
N ILE A 279 1.21 4.44 -1.08
CA ILE A 279 0.53 3.30 -1.73
C ILE A 279 1.51 2.19 -2.13
N ARG A 280 2.70 2.55 -2.61
CA ARG A 280 3.69 1.59 -3.11
C ARG A 280 4.51 0.94 -1.98
N GLU A 281 4.41 1.48 -0.77
CA GLU A 281 5.22 1.10 0.39
C GLU A 281 4.47 0.09 1.28
N PHE A 282 3.14 0.16 1.28
CA PHE A 282 2.27 -0.69 2.09
C PHE A 282 1.35 -1.56 1.22
N GLN A 283 1.00 -2.75 1.73
CA GLN A 283 -0.04 -3.58 1.10
C GLN A 283 -1.41 -2.93 1.28
N MET A 284 -2.37 -3.26 0.41
CA MET A 284 -3.71 -2.64 0.41
C MET A 284 -4.34 -2.56 1.81
N GLN A 285 -4.36 -3.65 2.58
CA GLN A 285 -5.00 -3.63 3.90
C GLN A 285 -4.31 -2.70 4.91
N ASP A 286 -2.98 -2.63 4.88
CA ASP A 286 -2.21 -1.76 5.76
C ASP A 286 -2.28 -0.30 5.29
N LEU A 287 -2.30 -0.08 3.98
CA LEU A 287 -2.53 1.21 3.36
C LEU A 287 -3.88 1.81 3.79
N LEU A 288 -4.94 1.01 3.81
CA LEU A 288 -6.26 1.48 4.25
C LEU A 288 -6.24 1.92 5.72
N VAL A 289 -5.51 1.22 6.58
CA VAL A 289 -5.32 1.61 8.00
C VAL A 289 -4.49 2.89 8.11
N LEU A 290 -3.48 3.06 7.26
CA LEU A 290 -2.69 4.29 7.19
C LEU A 290 -3.57 5.49 6.77
N TRP A 291 -4.42 5.29 5.76
CA TRP A 291 -5.34 6.33 5.27
C TRP A 291 -6.44 6.65 6.27
N ASP A 292 -6.95 5.66 7.02
CA ASP A 292 -7.86 5.86 8.15
C ASP A 292 -7.26 6.90 9.13
N ALA A 293 -5.97 6.76 9.47
CA ALA A 293 -5.29 7.69 10.37
C ALA A 293 -5.01 9.06 9.73
N ILE A 294 -4.62 9.11 8.46
CA ILE A 294 -4.36 10.37 7.73
C ILE A 294 -5.65 11.19 7.63
N PHE A 295 -6.75 10.57 7.20
CA PHE A 295 -8.02 11.28 7.00
C PHE A 295 -8.64 11.70 8.33
N ALA A 296 -8.57 10.86 9.37
CA ALA A 296 -9.13 11.21 10.69
C ALA A 296 -8.44 12.40 11.37
N ASN A 297 -7.16 12.65 11.06
CA ASN A 297 -6.37 13.70 11.67
C ASN A 297 -6.19 14.89 10.72
N ASP A 298 -5.18 14.83 9.85
CA ASP A 298 -4.94 15.71 8.71
C ASP A 298 -3.77 15.17 7.85
N PHE A 299 -3.57 15.78 6.67
CA PHE A 299 -2.46 15.45 5.78
C PHE A 299 -1.09 15.92 6.29
N THR A 300 -1.02 16.70 7.38
CA THR A 300 0.27 17.03 8.02
C THR A 300 0.86 15.82 8.73
N LEU A 301 0.02 14.85 9.11
CA LEU A 301 0.47 13.56 9.64
C LEU A 301 1.40 12.82 8.65
N CYS A 302 1.26 13.04 7.33
CA CYS A 302 2.15 12.46 6.33
C CYS A 302 3.63 12.81 6.57
N ASP A 303 3.92 14.00 7.09
CA ASP A 303 5.28 14.45 7.39
C ASP A 303 5.91 13.59 8.50
N PHE A 304 5.12 13.26 9.52
CA PHE A 304 5.54 12.43 10.64
C PHE A 304 5.54 10.94 10.30
N ILE A 305 4.62 10.48 9.45
CA ILE A 305 4.63 9.12 8.89
C ILE A 305 5.92 8.91 8.09
N PHE A 306 6.29 9.89 7.25
CA PHE A 306 7.54 9.86 6.49
C PHE A 306 8.75 9.68 7.40
N THR A 307 8.88 10.48 8.46
CA THR A 307 9.97 10.34 9.42
C THR A 307 9.91 9.02 10.18
N SER A 308 8.72 8.59 10.61
CA SER A 308 8.52 7.33 11.33
C SER A 308 8.95 6.13 10.49
N MET A 309 8.61 6.14 9.20
CA MET A 309 9.04 5.10 8.27
C MET A 309 10.57 5.00 8.15
N LEU A 310 11.28 6.12 8.18
CA LEU A 310 12.76 6.14 8.18
C LEU A 310 13.34 5.58 9.48
N VAL A 311 12.79 5.99 10.63
CA VAL A 311 13.25 5.53 11.95
C VAL A 311 13.00 4.03 12.11
N VAL A 312 11.88 3.51 11.62
CA VAL A 312 11.55 2.07 11.67
C VAL A 312 12.59 1.22 10.95
N ILE A 313 13.17 1.72 9.84
CA ILE A 313 14.20 1.00 9.08
C ILE A 313 15.62 1.44 9.47
N ARG A 314 15.81 2.19 10.57
CA ARG A 314 17.12 2.76 10.95
C ARG A 314 18.24 1.73 11.03
N SER A 315 17.95 0.55 11.57
CA SER A 315 18.90 -0.56 11.71
C SER A 315 19.29 -1.20 10.36
N LEU A 316 18.52 -0.96 9.30
CA LEU A 316 18.83 -1.33 7.92
C LEU A 316 19.48 -0.18 7.14
N LEU A 317 19.61 1.01 7.72
CA LEU A 317 20.23 2.17 7.07
C LEU A 317 21.60 2.47 7.66
N LEU A 318 21.72 2.55 8.99
CA LEU A 318 22.97 2.90 9.68
C LEU A 318 24.18 2.01 9.34
N PRO A 319 24.06 0.67 9.25
CA PRO A 319 25.23 -0.18 8.97
C PRO A 319 25.61 -0.22 7.48
N PHE A 320 24.80 0.33 6.58
CA PHE A 320 24.94 0.17 5.14
C PHE A 320 25.38 1.46 4.44
N GLY A 321 26.00 1.31 3.26
CA GLY A 321 26.47 2.43 2.44
C GLY A 321 25.39 3.00 1.51
N TYR A 322 25.79 3.92 0.62
CA TYR A 322 24.89 4.66 -0.29
C TYR A 322 23.94 3.74 -1.10
N ALA A 323 24.49 2.73 -1.79
CA ALA A 323 23.72 1.90 -2.72
C ALA A 323 22.66 1.04 -2.00
N ASP A 324 23.03 0.42 -0.88
CA ASP A 324 22.14 -0.43 -0.08
C ASP A 324 21.07 0.40 0.62
N CYS A 325 21.43 1.56 1.20
CA CYS A 325 20.47 2.49 1.76
C CYS A 325 19.44 2.94 0.71
N LEU A 326 19.91 3.33 -0.47
CA LEU A 326 19.02 3.76 -1.54
C LEU A 326 18.12 2.62 -2.03
N ASN A 327 18.63 1.39 -2.08
CA ASN A 327 17.82 0.22 -2.41
C ASN A 327 16.71 0.00 -1.38
N HIS A 328 17.01 0.08 -0.08
CA HIS A 328 16.00 -0.03 0.98
C HIS A 328 14.99 1.12 0.98
N LEU A 329 15.38 2.34 0.59
CA LEU A 329 14.48 3.49 0.51
C LEU A 329 13.58 3.43 -0.74
N MET A 330 14.13 3.03 -1.89
CA MET A 330 13.37 2.89 -3.12
C MET A 330 12.45 1.67 -3.09
N ARG A 331 12.90 0.59 -2.43
CA ARG A 331 12.15 -0.64 -2.18
C ARG A 331 11.98 -0.83 -0.68
N TYR A 332 11.03 -0.07 -0.15
CA TYR A 332 10.73 -0.10 1.27
C TYR A 332 10.44 -1.55 1.71
N PRO A 333 11.13 -2.04 2.77
CA PRO A 333 10.91 -3.41 3.24
C PRO A 333 9.47 -3.54 3.69
N SER A 334 8.90 -4.75 3.58
CA SER A 334 7.60 -5.03 4.16
C SER A 334 7.68 -4.81 5.66
N VAL A 335 7.23 -3.64 6.12
CA VAL A 335 7.20 -3.32 7.54
C VAL A 335 6.28 -4.29 8.23
N CYS A 336 6.74 -4.85 9.34
CA CYS A 336 5.99 -5.87 10.06
C CYS A 336 4.72 -5.32 10.73
N ASP A 337 4.66 -4.01 10.99
CA ASP A 337 3.51 -3.40 11.66
C ASP A 337 3.26 -1.92 11.27
N VAL A 338 2.16 -1.68 10.53
CA VAL A 338 1.67 -0.33 10.21
C VAL A 338 1.18 0.42 11.44
N HIS A 339 0.69 -0.28 12.47
CA HIS A 339 0.22 0.34 13.71
C HIS A 339 1.38 1.02 14.44
N TYR A 340 2.53 0.36 14.48
CA TYR A 340 3.75 0.94 15.05
C TYR A 340 4.16 2.22 14.31
N VAL A 341 4.14 2.22 12.98
CA VAL A 341 4.44 3.42 12.16
C VAL A 341 3.50 4.58 12.50
N ILE A 342 2.19 4.30 12.62
CA ILE A 342 1.17 5.32 12.94
C ILE A 342 1.37 5.84 14.37
N HIS A 343 1.56 4.96 15.35
CA HIS A 343 1.76 5.36 16.74
C HIS A 343 3.04 6.18 16.92
N LEU A 344 4.11 5.82 16.23
CA LEU A 344 5.35 6.59 16.23
C LEU A 344 5.16 7.96 15.59
N ALA A 345 4.42 8.05 14.48
CA ALA A 345 4.11 9.32 13.83
C ALA A 345 3.26 10.24 14.72
N LEU A 346 2.28 9.67 15.43
CA LEU A 346 1.47 10.41 16.40
C LEU A 346 2.31 10.89 17.59
N HIS A 347 3.22 10.06 18.08
CA HIS A 347 4.17 10.43 19.14
C HIS A 347 5.10 11.56 18.69
N PHE A 348 5.69 11.49 17.49
CA PHE A 348 6.55 12.56 16.97
C PHE A 348 5.83 13.90 16.82
N ARG A 349 4.55 13.85 16.46
CA ARG A 349 3.72 15.06 16.35
C ARG A 349 3.36 15.65 17.70
N ASP A 350 2.89 14.84 18.63
CA ASP A 350 2.45 15.27 19.96
C ASP A 350 2.86 14.24 21.03
N PRO A 351 4.11 14.36 21.55
CA PRO A 351 4.64 13.44 22.55
C PRO A 351 3.89 13.46 23.88
N LEU A 352 3.16 14.54 24.18
CA LEU A 352 2.42 14.69 25.43
C LEU A 352 1.09 13.94 25.39
N LYS A 353 0.45 13.92 24.21
CA LYS A 353 -0.83 13.22 24.00
C LYS A 353 -0.64 11.74 23.69
N TYR A 354 0.43 11.38 22.98
CA TYR A 354 0.69 10.01 22.56
C TYR A 354 2.01 9.51 23.16
N PRO A 355 2.00 8.49 24.04
CA PRO A 355 3.21 7.94 24.61
C PRO A 355 4.05 7.26 23.53
N GLU A 356 5.35 7.15 23.78
CA GLU A 356 6.27 6.44 22.90
C GLU A 356 5.82 4.98 22.76
N PRO A 357 5.62 4.48 21.52
CA PRO A 357 5.26 3.09 21.33
C PRO A 357 6.45 2.20 21.73
N ILE A 358 6.17 1.15 22.51
CA ILE A 358 7.18 0.16 22.87
C ILE A 358 7.62 -0.52 21.57
N GLU A 359 8.93 -0.56 21.30
CA GLU A 359 9.50 -1.35 20.21
C GLU A 359 9.07 -2.81 20.35
N HIS A 360 7.98 -3.21 19.69
CA HIS A 360 7.72 -4.61 19.43
C HIS A 360 8.72 -5.06 18.37
N SER A 361 9.94 -5.36 18.83
CA SER A 361 11.05 -5.90 18.04
C SER A 361 10.53 -7.02 17.12
N THR A 362 10.25 -6.67 15.87
CA THR A 362 10.02 -7.59 14.77
C THR A 362 10.57 -6.97 13.49
N LEU A 363 11.89 -6.73 13.48
CA LEU A 363 12.62 -6.99 12.25
C LEU A 363 12.73 -8.51 12.11
N VAL A 364 11.60 -9.17 11.80
CA VAL A 364 11.68 -10.48 11.16
C VAL A 364 12.28 -10.19 9.80
N LEU A 365 13.58 -10.44 9.65
CA LEU A 365 14.25 -10.44 8.36
C LEU A 365 13.33 -11.17 7.36
N PRO A 366 12.88 -10.52 6.28
CA PRO A 366 11.95 -11.15 5.37
C PRO A 366 12.64 -12.35 4.73
N ASN A 367 11.95 -13.49 4.71
CA ASN A 367 12.42 -14.69 4.03
C ASN A 367 12.88 -14.31 2.60
N PRO A 368 14.14 -14.58 2.20
CA PRO A 368 14.67 -14.20 0.88
C PRO A 368 13.82 -14.73 -0.29
N LYS A 369 13.10 -15.83 -0.09
CA LYS A 369 12.18 -16.40 -1.08
C LYS A 369 10.88 -15.60 -1.24
N ALA A 370 10.37 -14.99 -0.16
CA ALA A 370 9.20 -14.11 -0.20
C ALA A 370 9.53 -12.77 -0.88
N ILE A 371 10.75 -12.28 -0.68
CA ILE A 371 11.28 -11.11 -1.38
C ILE A 371 11.39 -11.38 -2.88
N LYS A 372 11.93 -12.53 -3.31
CA LYS A 372 11.97 -12.91 -4.74
C LYS A 372 10.58 -13.00 -5.38
N ALA A 373 9.60 -13.55 -4.68
CA ALA A 373 8.23 -13.65 -5.18
C ALA A 373 7.55 -12.28 -5.29
N GLN A 374 7.76 -11.37 -4.32
CA GLN A 374 7.27 -9.99 -4.41
C GLN A 374 8.06 -9.12 -5.41
N MET A 375 9.34 -9.42 -5.64
CA MET A 375 10.22 -8.70 -6.58
C MET A 375 9.91 -9.02 -8.05
N ALA A 376 9.42 -10.22 -8.36
CA ALA A 376 8.95 -10.55 -9.71
C ALA A 376 7.68 -9.75 -10.10
N ASN A 377 6.91 -9.26 -9.11
CA ASN A 377 5.61 -8.61 -9.30
C ASN A 377 5.65 -7.06 -9.32
N ARG A 378 6.82 -6.41 -9.37
CA ARG A 378 6.94 -4.93 -9.34
C ARG A 378 7.72 -4.30 -10.51
N PHE A 379 7.69 -4.88 -11.71
CA PHE A 379 8.27 -4.25 -12.91
C PHE A 379 7.19 -3.62 -13.81
N PRO A 380 7.48 -2.43 -14.34
CA PRO A 380 7.68 -2.29 -15.79
C PRO A 380 9.15 -1.97 -16.12
N GLU A 381 9.64 -2.52 -17.25
CA GLU A 381 10.92 -2.16 -17.85
C GLU A 381 10.93 -0.68 -18.27
N SER A 382 11.77 0.12 -17.64
CA SER A 382 12.48 1.24 -18.28
C SER A 382 13.40 1.88 -17.25
N LEU A 383 14.64 1.41 -17.22
CA LEU A 383 15.84 2.14 -16.78
C LEU A 383 17.05 1.28 -17.21
N ASP A 384 17.17 1.03 -18.52
CA ASP A 384 18.41 0.52 -19.10
C ASP A 384 19.40 1.69 -19.22
N LEU A 385 20.25 1.80 -18.21
CA LEU A 385 21.51 2.53 -18.33
C LEU A 385 22.59 1.52 -18.69
N ASN A 386 22.95 1.44 -19.98
CA ASN A 386 24.31 1.04 -20.32
C ASN A 386 24.80 1.72 -21.62
N PRO A 387 26.07 2.17 -21.65
CA PRO A 387 26.62 2.96 -22.74
C PRO A 387 27.08 2.07 -23.91
N ASN A 388 26.93 2.64 -25.11
CA ASN A 388 27.38 2.08 -26.38
C ASN A 388 28.82 1.56 -26.35
N ASN A 389 29.03 0.39 -26.98
CA ASN A 389 30.23 0.17 -27.77
C ASN A 389 29.85 -0.42 -29.13
N HIS A 390 29.91 0.43 -30.15
CA HIS A 390 29.90 0.05 -31.55
C HIS A 390 31.08 -0.89 -31.84
N ARG A 391 30.82 -2.00 -32.54
CA ARG A 391 31.63 -2.42 -33.70
C ARG A 391 30.92 -3.50 -34.53
N SER A 392 30.46 -3.02 -35.68
CA SER A 392 30.32 -3.63 -37.00
C SER A 392 30.59 -5.13 -37.18
N ASN A 393 29.63 -5.77 -37.85
CA ASN A 393 29.71 -7.05 -38.56
C ASN A 393 31.01 -7.22 -39.38
N ASN A 394 31.58 -8.43 -39.35
CA ASN A 394 31.84 -9.18 -40.58
C ASN A 394 32.07 -10.69 -40.29
N LYS A 395 31.29 -11.51 -40.99
CA LYS A 395 31.52 -12.94 -41.21
C LYS A 395 32.81 -13.12 -42.03
N LEU A 396 33.67 -14.07 -41.66
CA LEU A 396 34.38 -14.92 -42.62
C LEU A 396 35.06 -16.11 -41.94
N SER A 397 35.04 -17.22 -42.67
CA SER A 397 35.43 -18.59 -42.39
C SER A 397 36.93 -18.85 -42.27
N ARG A 398 37.32 -19.83 -41.43
CA ARG A 398 38.14 -21.05 -41.74
C ARG A 398 39.09 -21.47 -40.61
N SER A 399 39.24 -22.81 -40.55
CA SER A 399 40.40 -23.63 -40.14
C SER A 399 40.82 -23.75 -38.67
N SER A 400 40.50 -24.93 -38.10
CA SER A 400 41.36 -25.80 -37.26
C SER A 400 42.81 -25.89 -37.81
N PRO A 401 43.87 -26.32 -37.07
CA PRO A 401 43.81 -27.51 -36.20
C PRO A 401 44.76 -27.63 -34.98
N ASN A 402 44.48 -28.71 -34.24
CA ASN A 402 45.39 -29.62 -33.52
C ASN A 402 45.90 -29.31 -32.11
N GLY A 403 45.66 -30.30 -31.24
CA GLY A 403 46.65 -30.74 -30.25
C GLY A 403 46.06 -31.46 -29.02
N ASN A 404 45.79 -32.77 -29.15
CA ASN A 404 46.10 -33.88 -28.20
C ASN A 404 46.01 -33.66 -26.67
N SER A 405 45.58 -34.61 -25.82
CA SER A 405 45.23 -36.03 -25.94
C SER A 405 44.92 -36.58 -24.53
N ASN A 406 44.25 -37.73 -24.49
CA ASN A 406 44.18 -38.77 -23.44
C ASN A 406 42.98 -38.76 -22.47
N GLY A 407 42.20 -39.84 -22.60
CA GLY A 407 41.12 -40.25 -21.72
C GLY A 407 41.54 -41.29 -20.69
N GLY A 408 40.55 -41.78 -19.93
CA GLY A 408 40.69 -42.85 -18.96
C GLY A 408 39.60 -42.81 -17.89
N ASP A 409 38.63 -43.71 -18.05
CA ASP A 409 37.36 -43.94 -17.36
C ASP A 409 37.26 -43.96 -15.82
N SER A 410 36.03 -43.60 -15.39
CA SER A 410 35.18 -44.19 -14.35
C SER A 410 35.07 -43.59 -12.92
N SER A 411 33.81 -43.49 -12.50
CA SER A 411 33.20 -43.40 -11.15
C SER A 411 32.72 -42.04 -10.61
N LEU A 412 31.38 -41.95 -10.54
CA LEU A 412 30.51 -41.25 -9.57
C LEU A 412 31.19 -40.32 -8.54
N GLN A 413 30.93 -39.00 -8.60
CA GLN A 413 30.74 -38.16 -7.41
C GLN A 413 30.17 -36.75 -7.71
N ARG A 414 29.02 -36.47 -7.06
CA ARG A 414 28.57 -35.23 -6.40
C ARG A 414 28.90 -33.86 -7.02
N ASN A 415 27.82 -33.14 -7.35
CA ASN A 415 27.78 -31.68 -7.44
C ASN A 415 28.34 -31.03 -6.16
N SER A 416 29.43 -30.28 -6.30
CA SER A 416 29.93 -29.37 -5.29
C SER A 416 29.15 -28.06 -5.34
N GLU A 417 28.19 -27.91 -4.44
CA GLU A 417 27.72 -26.59 -4.02
C GLU A 417 28.87 -25.89 -3.28
N VAL A 418 29.28 -24.73 -3.80
CA VAL A 418 30.14 -23.80 -3.06
C VAL A 418 29.26 -23.19 -1.96
N THR A 419 29.30 -23.82 -0.80
CA THR A 419 28.78 -23.26 0.44
C THR A 419 29.80 -22.24 0.94
N HIS A 420 29.43 -20.95 0.93
CA HIS A 420 30.13 -19.98 1.75
C HIS A 420 29.82 -20.29 3.21
N SER A 421 30.73 -21.01 3.88
CA SER A 421 30.63 -21.33 5.31
C SER A 421 30.68 -20.06 6.14
N PHE A 422 29.74 -19.91 7.08
CA PHE A 422 29.64 -18.81 8.03
C PHE A 422 30.50 -19.06 9.28
N ASP A 423 31.75 -19.47 9.10
CA ASP A 423 32.65 -19.88 10.19
C ASP A 423 33.05 -18.72 11.12
N TRP A 424 32.78 -17.46 10.75
CA TRP A 424 33.07 -16.30 11.60
C TRP A 424 32.01 -16.04 12.69
N ILE A 425 30.85 -16.71 12.62
CA ILE A 425 29.75 -16.54 13.59
C ILE A 425 29.99 -17.36 14.86
N GLU A 426 30.61 -18.55 14.75
CA GLU A 426 30.91 -19.40 15.92
C GLU A 426 32.02 -18.83 16.79
N ASP A 427 32.99 -18.13 16.21
CA ASP A 427 34.16 -17.58 16.94
C ASP A 427 33.79 -16.42 17.89
N LYS A 428 32.60 -15.82 17.72
CA LYS A 428 32.11 -14.72 18.57
C LYS A 428 31.34 -15.18 19.81
N PHE A 429 30.79 -16.40 19.81
CA PHE A 429 30.10 -16.97 20.99
C PHE A 429 31.05 -17.62 22.00
N GLY A 430 32.26 -18.03 21.59
CA GLY A 430 33.25 -18.68 22.46
C GLY A 430 33.99 -17.76 23.45
N ARG A 431 33.91 -16.43 23.30
CA ARG A 431 34.66 -15.47 24.14
C ARG A 431 33.87 -14.84 25.29
N SER A 432 32.58 -15.16 25.47
CA SER A 432 31.76 -14.57 26.55
C SER A 432 31.78 -15.36 27.86
N SER A 433 32.48 -16.50 27.95
CA SER A 433 32.38 -17.43 29.08
C SER A 433 33.34 -17.15 30.25
N LYS A 434 34.02 -16.01 30.31
CA LYS A 434 34.94 -15.66 31.42
C LYS A 434 34.81 -14.22 31.86
N ILE A 435 33.71 -13.89 32.51
CA ILE A 435 33.64 -12.73 33.41
C ILE A 435 33.01 -13.23 34.71
N ASN A 436 33.85 -13.50 35.71
CA ASN A 436 33.42 -13.70 37.09
C ASN A 436 33.06 -12.32 37.67
N LEU A 437 31.80 -12.12 38.00
CA LEU A 437 31.37 -10.99 38.83
C LEU A 437 30.49 -11.54 39.96
N ASN A 438 30.86 -11.16 41.18
CA ASN A 438 30.13 -11.38 42.41
C ASN A 438 28.68 -10.92 42.23
N LEU A 439 27.74 -11.86 42.27
CA LEU A 439 26.32 -11.63 42.05
C LEU A 439 25.62 -11.30 43.37
N ASP A 440 25.30 -10.02 43.51
CA ASP A 440 24.42 -9.46 44.53
C ASP A 440 22.99 -10.03 44.42
N VAL A 441 22.31 -10.02 45.57
CA VAL A 441 21.02 -10.65 45.89
C VAL A 441 19.88 -10.32 44.90
N SER A 442 19.98 -9.22 44.14
CA SER A 442 19.00 -8.78 43.12
C SER A 442 18.97 -9.64 41.86
N SER A 443 20.08 -10.27 41.49
CA SER A 443 20.15 -11.09 40.27
C SER A 443 19.49 -12.46 40.44
N LYS A 444 19.44 -13.00 41.67
CA LYS A 444 18.75 -14.27 41.98
C LYS A 444 17.24 -14.15 41.82
N THR A 445 16.66 -13.04 42.26
CA THR A 445 15.22 -12.77 42.11
C THR A 445 14.79 -12.63 40.65
N ILE A 446 15.63 -12.04 39.80
CA ILE A 446 15.36 -11.92 38.36
C ILE A 446 15.48 -13.29 37.67
N ILE A 447 16.47 -14.08 38.05
CA ILE A 447 16.65 -15.44 37.51
C ILE A 447 15.46 -16.34 37.89
N ASP A 448 14.94 -16.21 39.11
CA ASP A 448 13.79 -17.00 39.55
C ASP A 448 12.47 -16.56 38.88
N ASP A 449 12.27 -15.26 38.62
CA ASP A 449 11.12 -14.77 37.85
C ASP A 449 11.18 -15.23 36.38
N LEU A 450 12.36 -15.17 35.75
CA LEU A 450 12.57 -15.68 34.39
C LEU A 450 12.34 -17.19 34.30
N LYS A 451 12.75 -17.97 35.30
CA LYS A 451 12.44 -19.41 35.37
C LYS A 451 10.94 -19.66 35.44
N GLN A 452 10.21 -18.87 36.24
CA GLN A 452 8.76 -19.01 36.36
C GLN A 452 8.03 -18.61 35.07
N GLN A 453 8.53 -17.61 34.34
CA GLN A 453 8.01 -17.25 33.02
C GLN A 453 8.28 -18.33 31.96
N ILE A 454 9.47 -18.93 31.96
CA ILE A 454 9.82 -20.05 31.07
C ILE A 454 8.93 -21.26 31.35
N GLU A 455 8.67 -21.58 32.62
CA GLU A 455 7.80 -22.69 33.02
C GLU A 455 6.35 -22.46 32.56
N LYS A 456 5.83 -21.23 32.71
CA LYS A 456 4.51 -20.84 32.19
C LYS A 456 4.44 -20.95 30.66
N LEU A 457 5.49 -20.54 29.94
CA LEU A 457 5.54 -20.65 28.48
C LEU A 457 5.63 -22.10 28.01
N ASN A 458 6.37 -22.95 28.71
CA ASN A 458 6.43 -24.38 28.40
C ASN A 458 5.07 -25.06 28.62
N HIS A 459 4.37 -24.75 29.72
CA HIS A 459 3.02 -25.25 29.94
C HIS A 459 2.04 -24.79 28.85
N LYS A 460 2.10 -23.51 28.43
CA LYS A 460 1.31 -23.00 27.30
C LYS A 460 1.61 -23.75 26.00
N LYS A 461 2.89 -24.01 25.73
CA LYS A 461 3.33 -24.74 24.54
C LYS A 461 2.80 -26.17 24.54
N GLU A 462 2.92 -26.88 25.66
CA GLU A 462 2.43 -28.25 25.79
C GLU A 462 0.90 -28.33 25.67
N PHE A 463 0.18 -27.41 26.31
CA PHE A 463 -1.27 -27.31 26.18
C PHE A 463 -1.70 -27.08 24.73
N CYS A 464 -1.12 -26.09 24.06
CA CYS A 464 -1.41 -25.81 22.65
C CYS A 464 -1.08 -26.98 21.73
N ALA A 465 0.04 -27.68 21.98
CA ALA A 465 0.42 -28.86 21.22
C ALA A 465 -0.60 -29.99 21.40
N HIS A 466 -0.97 -30.32 22.64
CA HIS A 466 -1.96 -31.35 22.94
C HIS A 466 -3.34 -31.01 22.37
N TYR A 467 -3.77 -29.76 22.53
CA TYR A 467 -5.05 -29.26 22.01
C TYR A 467 -5.09 -29.33 20.48
N MET A 468 -3.98 -28.98 19.80
CA MET A 468 -3.86 -29.09 18.35
C MET A 468 -3.91 -30.54 17.88
N THR A 469 -3.18 -31.45 18.53
CA THR A 469 -3.18 -32.87 18.17
C THR A 469 -4.57 -33.48 18.28
N LYS A 470 -5.32 -33.17 19.35
CA LYS A 470 -6.69 -33.65 19.54
C LYS A 470 -7.64 -33.23 18.43
N HIS A 471 -7.61 -31.97 17.99
CA HIS A 471 -8.48 -31.50 16.91
C HIS A 471 -8.02 -31.99 15.53
N LEU A 472 -6.71 -32.19 15.33
CA LEU A 472 -6.20 -32.82 14.12
C LEU A 472 -6.63 -34.30 14.01
N GLU A 473 -6.71 -35.04 15.12
CA GLU A 473 -7.25 -36.41 15.13
C GLU A 473 -8.75 -36.45 14.74
N ILE A 474 -9.55 -35.48 15.20
CA ILE A 474 -10.97 -35.35 14.82
C ILE A 474 -11.11 -35.07 13.32
N LEU A 475 -10.24 -34.23 12.76
CA LEU A 475 -10.26 -33.96 11.32
C LEU A 475 -9.74 -35.13 10.49
N GLN A 476 -8.71 -35.82 10.97
CA GLN A 476 -8.16 -36.99 10.29
C GLN A 476 -9.16 -38.15 10.26
N THR A 477 -9.90 -38.37 11.36
CA THR A 477 -10.96 -39.39 11.42
C THR A 477 -12.10 -39.08 10.45
N PHE A 478 -12.52 -37.81 10.35
CA PHE A 478 -13.49 -37.35 9.36
C PHE A 478 -13.01 -37.57 7.91
N ILE A 479 -11.78 -37.19 7.59
CA ILE A 479 -11.19 -37.34 6.24
C ILE A 479 -11.07 -38.82 5.86
N ASN A 480 -10.65 -39.68 6.79
CA ASN A 480 -10.51 -41.12 6.53
C ASN A 480 -11.87 -41.80 6.28
N GLN A 481 -12.93 -41.38 6.98
CA GLN A 481 -14.29 -41.87 6.77
C GLN A 481 -14.90 -41.36 5.45
N PHE A 482 -14.64 -40.10 5.09
CA PHE A 482 -15.06 -39.54 3.79
C PHE A 482 -14.41 -40.26 2.60
N SER A 483 -13.13 -40.62 2.76
CA SER A 483 -12.37 -41.36 1.74
C SER A 483 -12.87 -42.81 1.57
N SER A 484 -13.48 -43.38 2.60
CA SER A 484 -14.00 -44.76 2.61
C SER A 484 -15.42 -44.88 2.03
N ASN A 485 -16.20 -43.79 2.00
CA ASN A 485 -17.61 -43.77 1.62
C ASN A 485 -17.87 -43.24 0.18
N GLN A 486 -16.86 -43.21 -0.70
CA GLN A 486 -17.02 -42.64 -2.06
C GLN A 486 -17.98 -43.39 -3.01
N ASN A 487 -18.55 -44.53 -2.61
CA ASN A 487 -19.57 -45.22 -3.38
C ASN A 487 -20.79 -45.48 -2.49
N PHE A 488 -21.88 -44.72 -2.66
CA PHE A 488 -23.29 -45.14 -2.73
C PHE A 488 -24.25 -43.96 -2.44
N LYS A 489 -25.43 -44.00 -3.06
CA LYS A 489 -26.54 -43.07 -2.79
C LYS A 489 -26.90 -43.09 -1.30
N MET A 490 -26.65 -41.99 -0.59
CA MET A 490 -26.91 -41.85 0.85
C MET A 490 -28.43 -41.85 1.12
N GLU A 491 -28.90 -42.80 1.93
CA GLU A 491 -30.25 -42.80 2.53
C GLU A 491 -30.40 -41.68 3.58
N SER A 492 -31.65 -41.33 3.94
CA SER A 492 -31.96 -40.15 4.78
C SER A 492 -31.32 -40.16 6.17
N ASP A 493 -31.08 -41.33 6.75
CA ASP A 493 -30.48 -41.46 8.10
C ASP A 493 -28.95 -41.33 8.06
N GLN A 494 -28.29 -41.78 6.98
CA GLN A 494 -26.85 -41.61 6.79
C GLN A 494 -26.45 -40.15 6.49
N ARG A 495 -27.37 -39.36 5.92
CA ARG A 495 -27.16 -37.91 5.72
C ARG A 495 -27.11 -37.14 7.05
N LYS A 496 -27.95 -37.49 8.02
CA LYS A 496 -27.97 -36.81 9.33
C LYS A 496 -26.70 -37.09 10.13
N ASP A 497 -26.22 -38.32 10.11
CA ASP A 497 -24.94 -38.67 10.73
C ASP A 497 -23.76 -37.96 10.05
N PHE A 498 -23.80 -37.83 8.72
CA PHE A 498 -22.78 -37.09 7.97
C PHE A 498 -22.79 -35.59 8.28
N GLU A 499 -23.98 -34.97 8.35
CA GLU A 499 -24.12 -33.55 8.72
C GLU A 499 -23.62 -33.29 10.15
N SER A 500 -23.93 -34.17 11.11
CA SER A 500 -23.42 -34.03 12.48
C SER A 500 -21.89 -34.17 12.56
N GLN A 501 -21.30 -35.06 11.77
CA GLN A 501 -19.84 -35.22 11.69
C GLN A 501 -19.16 -34.02 11.01
N LEU A 502 -19.79 -33.47 9.97
CA LEU A 502 -19.34 -32.24 9.31
C LEU A 502 -19.38 -31.05 10.28
N ASP A 503 -20.43 -30.93 11.08
CA ASP A 503 -20.54 -29.90 12.12
C ASP A 503 -19.42 -30.03 13.16
N ASN A 504 -19.11 -31.25 13.61
CA ASN A 504 -18.01 -31.49 14.55
C ASN A 504 -16.63 -31.15 13.95
N ALA A 505 -16.44 -31.37 12.64
CA ALA A 505 -15.23 -30.97 11.94
C ALA A 505 -15.12 -29.43 11.81
N LEU A 506 -16.23 -28.75 11.49
CA LEU A 506 -16.28 -27.29 11.41
C LEU A 506 -16.06 -26.63 12.77
N ILE A 507 -16.64 -27.18 13.83
CA ILE A 507 -16.39 -26.76 15.21
C ILE A 507 -14.91 -26.93 15.55
N SER A 508 -14.31 -28.08 15.25
CA SER A 508 -12.88 -28.32 15.51
C SER A 508 -11.97 -27.34 14.75
N ILE A 509 -12.32 -26.96 13.51
CA ILE A 509 -11.59 -25.92 12.75
C ILE A 509 -11.73 -24.54 13.40
N ALA A 510 -12.93 -24.20 13.88
CA ALA A 510 -13.16 -22.95 14.59
C ALA A 510 -12.40 -22.92 15.93
N GLU A 511 -12.32 -24.03 16.65
CA GLU A 511 -11.60 -24.13 17.92
C GLU A 511 -10.08 -24.12 17.74
N MET A 512 -9.54 -24.66 16.65
CA MET A 512 -8.11 -24.49 16.34
C MET A 512 -7.71 -23.02 16.13
N LYS A 513 -8.63 -22.13 15.73
CA LYS A 513 -8.36 -20.68 15.69
C LYS A 513 -8.10 -20.10 17.09
N LYS A 514 -8.66 -20.69 18.15
CA LYS A 514 -8.42 -20.28 19.54
C LYS A 514 -6.97 -20.56 19.98
N ILE A 515 -6.30 -21.58 19.41
CA ILE A 515 -4.88 -21.88 19.69
C ILE A 515 -3.98 -20.70 19.28
N ARG A 516 -4.26 -20.11 18.12
CA ARG A 516 -3.57 -18.90 17.64
C ARG A 516 -3.75 -17.74 18.63
N ASP A 517 -4.93 -17.61 19.20
CA ASP A 517 -5.27 -16.52 20.12
C ASP A 517 -4.66 -16.76 21.53
N ILE A 518 -4.54 -18.02 21.97
CA ILE A 518 -3.79 -18.40 23.19
C ILE A 518 -2.28 -18.14 23.03
N LEU A 519 -1.71 -18.45 21.86
CA LEU A 519 -0.29 -18.20 21.56
C LEU A 519 0.03 -16.70 21.43
N ARG A 520 -0.93 -15.88 20.99
CA ARG A 520 -0.84 -14.41 20.96
C ARG A 520 -1.09 -13.75 22.31
N GLY A 521 -1.47 -14.52 23.34
CA GLY A 521 -1.76 -14.02 24.68
C GLY A 521 -3.10 -13.28 24.80
N THR A 522 -3.96 -13.35 23.80
CA THR A 522 -5.29 -12.73 23.82
C THR A 522 -6.35 -13.59 24.52
N LEU A 523 -6.06 -14.89 24.71
CA LEU A 523 -6.80 -15.80 25.59
C LEU A 523 -5.85 -16.52 26.55
N THR A 524 -6.30 -16.77 27.79
CA THR A 524 -5.59 -17.67 28.71
C THR A 524 -5.92 -19.13 28.39
N PRO A 525 -4.95 -20.06 28.50
CA PRO A 525 -5.16 -21.49 28.21
C PRO A 525 -6.24 -22.13 29.06
#